data_AF-A0A1E1WHV4-F1
#
_entry.id   AF-A0A1E1WHV4-F1
#
_cell.length_a   1.000
_cell.length_b   1.000
_cell.length_c   1.000
_cell.angle_alpha   90.00
_cell.angle_beta   90.00
_cell.angle_gamma   90.00
#
_symmetry.space_group_name_H-M   'P 1'
#
loop_
_entity.id
_entity.type
_entity.pdbx_description
1 polymer ?
#
loop_
_entity_poly.entity_id
_entity_poly.type
_entity_poly.pdbx_seq_one_letter_code
_entity_poly.pdbx_strand_id
1 'polypeptide(L)'
;QSSADWKRAIVASYNQDAGMTPEDAKITFLKVIYRWPTFGSAFFEVKQTTEPNYPELLLIAINKHGVSLIHPQTKDILVTHPFTRISNWSSGNTYFHMTIGNLVRGSKLLCETSLGYKMDDLLTSYISLMLTNMNKQRSMRVK
;
A
#
# COMPACT_ATOMS: atom_id res chain seq x y z
N GLN A 1 -23.73 13.99 -8.26
CA GLN A 1 -24.37 14.09 -6.92
C GLN A 1 -24.28 15.53 -6.44
N SER A 2 -25.36 16.08 -5.88
CA SER A 2 -25.33 17.42 -5.30
C SER A 2 -24.88 17.39 -3.83
N SER A 3 -24.48 18.54 -3.29
CA SER A 3 -24.17 18.70 -1.85
C SER A 3 -25.39 18.33 -0.97
N ALA A 4 -26.60 18.65 -1.42
CA ALA A 4 -27.83 18.34 -0.70
C ALA A 4 -28.09 16.83 -0.60
N ASP A 5 -27.75 16.06 -1.64
CA ASP A 5 -27.90 14.60 -1.64
C ASP A 5 -26.94 13.95 -0.64
N TRP A 6 -25.68 14.41 -0.62
CA TRP A 6 -24.68 13.97 0.35
C TRP A 6 -25.12 14.26 1.79
N LYS A 7 -25.59 15.48 2.07
CA LYS A 7 -26.08 15.84 3.40
C LYS A 7 -27.21 14.93 3.86
N ARG A 8 -28.20 14.67 2.99
CA ARG A 8 -29.32 13.78 3.32
C ARG A 8 -28.86 12.36 3.61
N ALA A 9 -27.99 11.79 2.77
CA ALA A 9 -27.47 10.43 2.95
C ALA A 9 -26.64 10.28 4.23
N ILE A 10 -25.72 11.22 4.48
CA ILE A 10 -24.85 11.19 5.68
C ILE A 10 -25.68 11.30 6.96
N VAL A 11 -26.66 12.21 7.01
CA VAL A 11 -27.54 12.36 8.18
C VAL A 11 -28.37 11.10 8.41
N ALA A 12 -28.88 10.48 7.33
CA ALA A 12 -29.61 9.23 7.43
C ALA A 12 -28.75 8.10 8.02
N SER A 13 -27.50 7.91 7.56
CA SER A 13 -26.56 6.95 8.13
C SER A 13 -26.19 7.28 9.58
N TYR A 14 -25.90 8.54 9.89
CA TYR A 14 -25.54 8.97 11.25
C TYR A 14 -26.66 8.64 12.26
N ASN A 15 -27.92 8.88 11.89
CA ASN A 15 -29.05 8.60 12.76
C ASN A 15 -29.29 7.09 13.00
N GLN A 16 -28.79 6.20 12.14
CA GLN A 16 -28.89 4.74 12.34
C GLN A 16 -28.00 4.28 13.51
N ASP A 17 -26.91 4.98 13.76
CA ASP A 17 -25.95 4.70 14.84
C ASP A 17 -26.25 5.53 16.10
N ALA A 18 -27.48 6.02 16.26
CA ALA A 18 -27.89 6.83 17.40
C ALA A 18 -27.63 6.08 18.73
N GLY A 19 -26.87 6.70 19.63
CA GLY A 19 -26.48 6.12 20.91
C GLY A 19 -25.10 5.45 20.92
N MET A 20 -24.42 5.35 19.76
CA MET A 20 -23.02 4.89 19.69
C MET A 20 -22.08 5.96 20.25
N THR A 21 -21.13 5.55 21.11
CA THR A 21 -20.11 6.46 21.63
C THR A 21 -19.10 6.83 20.53
N PRO A 22 -18.41 7.99 20.62
CA PRO A 22 -17.35 8.35 19.67
C PRO A 22 -16.24 7.28 19.57
N GLU A 23 -15.91 6.62 20.68
CA GLU A 23 -14.91 5.55 20.75
C GLU A 23 -15.39 4.30 19.97
N ASP A 24 -16.62 3.87 20.19
CA ASP A 24 -17.20 2.73 19.48
C ASP A 24 -17.37 3.02 17.99
N ALA A 25 -17.68 4.26 17.61
CA ALA A 25 -17.75 4.69 16.23
C ALA A 25 -16.38 4.59 15.53
N LYS A 26 -15.30 5.03 16.20
CA LYS A 26 -13.92 4.87 15.69
C LYS A 26 -13.55 3.40 15.51
N ILE A 27 -13.88 2.55 16.49
CA ILE A 27 -13.61 1.10 16.42
C ILE A 27 -14.40 0.46 15.28
N THR A 28 -15.68 0.82 15.14
CA THR A 28 -16.56 0.28 14.08
C THR A 28 -16.07 0.69 12.70
N PHE A 29 -15.67 1.95 12.53
CA PHE A 29 -15.03 2.43 11.31
C PHE A 29 -13.79 1.59 10.97
N LEU A 30 -12.88 1.37 11.94
CA LEU A 30 -11.70 0.53 11.75
C LEU A 30 -12.05 -0.92 11.38
N LYS A 31 -13.07 -1.52 12.01
CA LYS A 31 -13.53 -2.89 11.69
C LYS A 31 -14.01 -3.02 10.25
N VAL A 32 -14.62 -1.97 9.69
CA VAL A 32 -15.04 -1.93 8.29
C VAL A 32 -13.82 -1.89 7.37
N ILE A 33 -12.93 -0.89 7.56
CA ILE A 33 -11.83 -0.65 6.62
C ILE A 33 -10.67 -1.64 6.77
N TYR A 34 -10.52 -2.30 7.93
CA TYR A 34 -9.46 -3.31 8.17
C TYR A 34 -9.48 -4.47 7.16
N ARG A 35 -10.64 -4.76 6.59
CA ARG A 35 -10.83 -5.83 5.59
C ARG A 35 -10.25 -5.47 4.22
N TRP A 36 -9.96 -4.20 3.97
CA TRP A 36 -9.49 -3.75 2.67
C TRP A 36 -8.01 -4.13 2.47
N PRO A 37 -7.61 -4.55 1.26
CA PRO A 37 -6.21 -4.88 0.96
C PRO A 37 -5.26 -3.67 1.07
N THR A 38 -5.81 -2.46 1.12
CA THR A 38 -5.11 -1.18 1.24
C THR A 38 -5.11 -0.63 2.67
N PHE A 39 -5.68 -1.34 3.65
CA PHE A 39 -5.64 -0.91 5.05
C PHE A 39 -4.21 -0.87 5.59
N GLY A 40 -3.90 0.19 6.34
CA GLY A 40 -2.57 0.36 6.95
C GLY A 40 -1.46 0.57 5.93
N SER A 41 -1.77 1.21 4.79
CA SER A 41 -0.78 1.52 3.74
C SER A 41 -0.25 2.94 3.86
N ALA A 42 1.01 3.11 3.50
CA ALA A 42 1.51 4.40 3.02
C ALA A 42 1.28 4.49 1.51
N PHE A 43 0.76 5.63 1.04
CA PHE A 43 0.44 5.86 -0.36
C PHE A 43 1.37 6.89 -1.00
N PHE A 44 1.76 6.65 -2.24
CA PHE A 44 2.65 7.49 -3.02
C PHE A 44 2.10 7.66 -4.43
N GLU A 45 1.77 8.89 -4.82
CA GLU A 45 1.51 9.21 -6.21
C GLU A 45 2.85 9.36 -6.93
N VAL A 46 3.02 8.60 -8.02
CA VAL A 46 4.26 8.54 -8.77
C VAL A 46 3.99 8.53 -10.27
N LYS A 47 5.01 8.89 -11.03
CA LYS A 47 5.04 8.73 -12.48
C LYS A 47 6.02 7.62 -12.87
N GLN A 48 5.55 6.52 -13.44
CA GLN A 48 6.40 5.40 -13.86
C GLN A 48 6.82 5.54 -15.33
N THR A 49 8.01 5.04 -15.68
CA THR A 49 8.59 5.21 -17.02
C THR A 49 9.06 3.91 -17.70
N THR A 50 8.90 2.76 -17.05
CA THR A 50 9.51 1.50 -17.50
C THR A 50 8.54 0.40 -17.91
N GLU A 51 7.29 0.44 -17.45
CA GLU A 51 6.31 -0.62 -17.66
C GLU A 51 5.15 -0.14 -18.56
N PRO A 52 5.17 -0.47 -19.87
CA PRO A 52 4.19 0.04 -20.83
C PRO A 52 2.77 -0.53 -20.61
N ASN A 53 2.65 -1.63 -19.86
CA ASN A 53 1.36 -2.24 -19.54
C ASN A 53 0.60 -1.49 -18.43
N TYR A 54 1.26 -0.56 -17.74
CA TYR A 54 0.64 0.24 -16.69
C TYR A 54 0.49 1.70 -17.12
N PRO A 55 -0.50 2.42 -16.57
CA PRO A 55 -0.58 3.86 -16.74
C PRO A 55 0.72 4.55 -16.31
N GLU A 56 1.01 5.69 -16.93
CA GLU A 56 2.16 6.52 -16.58
C GLU A 56 2.04 7.05 -15.14
N LEU A 57 0.85 7.44 -14.71
CA LEU A 57 0.57 7.81 -13.32
C LEU A 57 0.07 6.61 -12.53
N LEU A 58 0.70 6.34 -11.39
CA LEU A 58 0.31 5.26 -10.48
C LEU A 58 0.18 5.77 -9.05
N LEU A 59 -0.76 5.17 -8.32
CA LEU A 59 -0.81 5.25 -6.87
C LEU A 59 -0.16 3.98 -6.30
N ILE A 60 1.00 4.12 -5.67
CA ILE A 60 1.68 3.02 -5.00
C ILE A 60 1.20 2.93 -3.55
N ALA A 61 0.87 1.72 -3.10
CA ALA A 61 0.57 1.44 -1.69
C ALA A 61 1.61 0.46 -1.11
N ILE A 62 2.28 0.85 -0.03
CA ILE A 62 3.21 -0.02 0.71
C ILE A 62 2.57 -0.39 2.05
N ASN A 63 2.36 -1.69 2.28
CA ASN A 63 1.79 -2.21 3.53
C ASN A 63 2.29 -3.63 3.84
N LYS A 64 1.70 -4.28 4.84
CA LYS A 64 2.07 -5.65 5.27
C LYS A 64 2.06 -6.71 4.15
N HIS A 65 1.32 -6.49 3.07
CA HIS A 65 1.21 -7.41 1.93
C HIS A 65 2.33 -7.22 0.90
N GLY A 66 3.04 -6.09 0.92
CA GLY A 66 4.06 -5.73 -0.05
C GLY A 66 3.82 -4.36 -0.69
N VAL A 67 4.14 -4.25 -1.98
CA VAL A 67 3.97 -3.04 -2.79
C VAL A 67 2.87 -3.27 -3.82
N SER A 68 1.80 -2.50 -3.76
CA SER A 68 0.70 -2.56 -4.73
C SER A 68 0.74 -1.39 -5.69
N LEU A 69 0.48 -1.65 -6.97
CA LEU A 69 0.30 -0.64 -8.00
C LEU A 69 -1.19 -0.44 -8.23
N ILE A 70 -1.68 0.79 -8.06
CA ILE A 70 -3.11 1.11 -8.08
C ILE A 70 -3.36 2.15 -9.16
N HIS A 71 -4.40 1.93 -9.96
CA HIS A 71 -4.84 2.89 -10.96
C HIS A 71 -5.39 4.16 -10.27
N PRO A 72 -4.87 5.37 -10.55
CA PRO A 72 -5.19 6.55 -9.74
C PRO A 72 -6.63 7.03 -9.91
N GLN A 73 -7.30 6.75 -11.03
CA GLN A 73 -8.71 7.10 -11.24
C GLN A 73 -9.66 6.01 -10.71
N THR A 74 -9.61 4.80 -11.29
CA THR A 74 -10.54 3.70 -10.94
C THR A 74 -10.32 3.11 -9.55
N LYS A 75 -9.13 3.31 -8.96
CA LYS A 75 -8.70 2.70 -7.69
C LYS A 75 -8.54 1.18 -7.75
N ASP A 76 -8.51 0.61 -8.95
CA ASP A 76 -8.23 -0.82 -9.13
C ASP A 76 -6.78 -1.13 -8.78
N ILE A 77 -6.58 -2.22 -8.02
CA ILE A 77 -5.26 -2.76 -7.75
C ILE A 77 -4.83 -3.55 -8.98
N LEU A 78 -3.86 -3.02 -9.73
CA LEU A 78 -3.35 -3.65 -10.95
C LEU A 78 -2.51 -4.89 -10.60
N VAL A 79 -1.68 -4.79 -9.56
CA VAL A 79 -0.86 -5.89 -9.05
C VAL A 79 -0.39 -5.59 -7.63
N THR A 80 -0.17 -6.66 -6.85
CA THR A 80 0.55 -6.59 -5.56
C THR A 80 1.82 -7.46 -5.64
N HIS A 81 2.98 -6.83 -5.44
CA HIS A 81 4.27 -7.48 -5.35
C HIS A 81 4.62 -7.75 -3.89
N PRO A 82 4.60 -9.01 -3.42
CA PRO A 82 5.00 -9.33 -2.06
C PRO A 82 6.49 -9.06 -1.86
N PHE A 83 6.88 -8.72 -0.63
CA PHE A 83 8.28 -8.42 -0.27
C PHE A 83 9.26 -9.54 -0.66
N THR A 84 8.82 -10.80 -0.64
CA THR A 84 9.62 -11.96 -1.06
C THR A 84 9.99 -11.98 -2.54
N ARG A 85 9.28 -11.20 -3.38
CA ARG A 85 9.58 -11.06 -4.81
C ARG A 85 10.38 -9.81 -5.13
N ILE A 86 10.61 -8.91 -4.18
CA ILE A 86 11.41 -7.70 -4.39
C ILE A 86 12.87 -8.06 -4.11
N SER A 87 13.71 -8.00 -5.14
CA SER A 87 15.12 -8.40 -5.02
C SER A 87 16.05 -7.23 -4.75
N ASN A 88 15.68 -6.03 -5.20
CA ASN A 88 16.46 -4.82 -4.97
C ASN A 88 15.58 -3.59 -5.10
N TRP A 89 15.96 -2.51 -4.41
CA TRP A 89 15.39 -1.18 -4.58
C TRP A 89 16.45 -0.11 -4.33
N SER A 90 16.25 1.07 -4.88
CA SER A 90 17.10 2.23 -4.63
C SER A 90 16.28 3.51 -4.76
N SER A 91 16.70 4.54 -4.04
CA SER A 91 16.06 5.85 -4.10
C SER A 91 17.08 6.95 -4.38
N GLY A 92 16.60 8.04 -4.99
CA GLY A 92 17.33 9.30 -5.11
C GLY A 92 16.38 10.46 -4.85
N ASN A 93 16.89 11.69 -5.00
CA ASN A 93 16.10 12.90 -4.71
C ASN A 93 14.86 13.05 -5.60
N THR A 94 14.87 12.44 -6.79
CA THR A 94 13.83 12.59 -7.82
C THR A 94 13.27 11.26 -8.30
N TYR A 95 13.71 10.13 -7.73
CA TYR A 95 13.25 8.83 -8.18
C TYR A 95 13.22 7.77 -7.08
N PHE A 96 12.43 6.75 -7.35
CA PHE A 96 12.41 5.47 -6.65
C PHE A 96 12.47 4.35 -7.69
N HIS A 97 13.35 3.38 -7.49
CA HIS A 97 13.53 2.25 -8.39
C HIS A 97 13.39 0.94 -7.63
N MET A 98 12.70 -0.04 -8.22
CA MET A 98 12.50 -1.36 -7.63
C MET A 98 12.62 -2.46 -8.69
N THR A 99 13.27 -3.56 -8.34
CA THR A 99 13.35 -4.76 -9.18
C THR A 99 12.50 -5.88 -8.57
N ILE A 100 11.58 -6.41 -9.37
CA ILE A 100 10.68 -7.50 -9.01
C ILE A 100 11.13 -8.78 -9.70
N GLY A 101 11.46 -9.83 -8.94
CA GLY A 101 11.95 -11.11 -9.46
C GLY A 101 13.48 -11.19 -9.48
N ASN A 102 14.02 -12.08 -10.31
CA ASN A 102 15.46 -12.29 -10.44
C ASN A 102 16.07 -11.44 -11.57
N LEU A 103 17.40 -11.32 -11.62
CA LEU A 103 18.10 -10.46 -12.59
C LEU A 103 17.81 -10.80 -14.07
N VAL A 104 17.34 -12.02 -14.37
CA VAL A 104 17.18 -12.55 -15.74
C VAL A 104 15.73 -12.47 -16.26
N ARG A 105 14.72 -12.57 -15.37
CA ARG A 105 13.29 -12.48 -15.73
C ARG A 105 12.52 -11.47 -14.88
N GLY A 106 13.23 -10.58 -14.21
CA GLY A 106 12.65 -9.58 -13.34
C GLY A 106 12.15 -8.37 -14.11
N SER A 107 11.05 -7.79 -13.63
CA SER A 107 10.53 -6.50 -14.08
C SER A 107 11.19 -5.39 -13.26
N LYS A 108 11.48 -4.26 -13.90
CA LYS A 108 12.04 -3.07 -13.25
C LYS A 108 10.98 -1.99 -13.27
N LEU A 109 10.69 -1.43 -12.11
CA LEU A 109 9.81 -0.29 -11.95
C LEU A 109 10.65 0.93 -11.58
N LEU A 110 10.71 1.92 -12.47
CA LEU A 110 11.28 3.23 -12.19
C LEU A 110 10.15 4.24 -12.04
N CYS A 111 10.13 4.93 -10.92
CA CYS A 111 9.14 5.93 -10.55
C CYS A 111 9.83 7.28 -10.33
N GLU A 112 9.35 8.33 -10.99
CA GLU A 112 9.67 9.72 -10.68
C GLU A 112 8.86 10.14 -9.44
N THR A 113 9.57 10.56 -8.39
CA THR A 113 8.98 11.01 -7.12
C THR A 113 10.01 11.73 -6.26
N SER A 114 9.57 12.72 -5.48
CA SER A 114 10.40 13.36 -4.44
C SER A 114 10.38 12.62 -3.10
N LEU A 115 9.56 11.56 -2.99
CA LEU A 115 9.37 10.80 -1.75
C LEU A 115 10.09 9.46 -1.75
N GLY A 116 11.06 9.25 -2.65
CA GLY A 116 11.79 7.99 -2.79
C GLY A 116 12.43 7.52 -1.48
N TYR A 117 12.99 8.44 -0.69
CA TYR A 117 13.58 8.12 0.62
C TYR A 117 12.57 7.53 1.61
N LYS A 118 11.29 7.96 1.58
CA LYS A 118 10.24 7.39 2.45
C LYS A 118 9.85 6.00 1.99
N MET A 119 9.78 5.78 0.68
CA MET A 119 9.47 4.47 0.13
C MET A 119 10.56 3.45 0.46
N ASP A 120 11.82 3.88 0.36
CA ASP A 120 13.02 3.12 0.71
C ASP A 120 13.05 2.74 2.21
N ASP A 121 12.83 3.71 3.09
CA ASP A 121 12.77 3.49 4.55
C ASP A 121 11.66 2.48 4.93
N LEU A 122 10.47 2.61 4.33
CA LEU A 122 9.37 1.69 4.56
C LEU A 122 9.66 0.28 4.07
N LEU A 123 10.20 0.13 2.85
CA LEU A 123 10.57 -1.17 2.30
C LEU A 123 11.62 -1.86 3.16
N THR A 124 12.66 -1.12 3.52
CA THR A 124 13.74 -1.58 4.41
C THR A 124 13.17 -2.05 5.75
N SER A 125 12.31 -1.25 6.36
CA SER A 125 11.68 -1.56 7.66
C SER A 125 10.80 -2.81 7.59
N TYR A 126 9.91 -2.92 6.59
CA TYR A 126 9.04 -4.07 6.43
C TYR A 126 9.80 -5.36 6.13
N ILE A 127 10.80 -5.31 5.24
CA ILE A 127 11.62 -6.48 4.90
C ILE A 127 12.46 -6.92 6.11
N SER A 128 13.04 -5.99 6.85
CA SER A 128 13.80 -6.29 8.07
C SER A 128 12.95 -6.99 9.13
N LEU A 129 11.71 -6.50 9.33
CA LEU A 129 10.75 -7.13 10.23
C LEU A 129 10.35 -8.54 9.77
N MET A 130 10.10 -8.71 8.46
CA MET A 130 9.76 -10.01 7.86
C MET A 130 10.89 -11.03 8.09
N LEU A 131 12.14 -10.67 7.78
CA LEU A 131 13.31 -11.53 7.97
C LEU A 131 13.51 -11.91 9.45
N THR A 132 13.35 -10.95 10.36
CA THR A 132 13.42 -11.19 11.81
C THR A 132 12.39 -12.21 12.26
N ASN A 133 11.15 -12.10 11.77
CA ASN A 133 10.06 -13.02 12.11
C ASN A 133 10.29 -14.42 11.52
N MET A 134 10.81 -14.53 10.30
CA MET A 134 11.15 -15.81 9.68
C MET A 134 12.26 -16.54 10.44
N ASN A 135 13.29 -15.83 10.89
CA ASN A 135 14.39 -16.40 11.66
C ASN A 135 13.93 -16.92 13.04
N LYS A 136 13.04 -16.19 13.72
CA LYS A 136 12.40 -16.65 14.96
C LYS A 136 11.62 -17.95 14.76
N GLN A 137 10.83 -18.04 13.69
CA GLN A 137 10.06 -19.25 13.38
C GLN A 137 10.94 -20.46 13.07
N ARG A 138 12.06 -20.27 12.36
CA ARG A 138 13.03 -21.35 12.11
C ARG A 138 13.66 -21.85 13.40
N SER A 139 14.07 -20.95 14.29
CA SER A 139 14.64 -21.31 15.60
C SER A 139 13.67 -22.13 16.47
N MET A 140 12.37 -21.81 16.44
CA MET A 140 11.34 -22.58 17.16
C MET A 140 11.07 -23.97 16.57
N ARG A 141 11.32 -24.20 15.27
CA ARG A 141 11.12 -25.52 14.63
C ARG A 141 12.30 -26.48 14.82
N VAL A 142 13.46 -25.96 15.22
CA VAL A 142 14.69 -26.73 15.44
C VAL A 142 14.85 -27.15 16.91
N LYS A 143 14.01 -26.61 17.80
CA LYS A 143 13.83 -27.07 19.19
C LYS A 143 12.67 -28.04 19.28
#